data_AF-A0A7S4IZE6-F1
#
_entry.id   AF-A0A7S4IZE6-F1
#
_cell.length_a   1.000
_cell.length_b   1.000
_cell.length_c   1.000
_cell.angle_alpha   90.00
_cell.angle_beta   90.00
_cell.angle_gamma   90.00
#
_symmetry.space_group_name_H-M   'P 1'
#
loop_
_entity.id
_entity.type
_entity.pdbx_description
1 polymer ?
#
loop_
_entity_poly.entity_id
_entity_poly.type
_entity_poly.pdbx_seq_one_letter_code
_entity_poly.pdbx_strand_id
1 'polypeptide(L)'
;MAKGVAGCRRSWRRSAASVILSLLVGLTLGPDRAFVRGLKLGGVYDANTDPENEAKIALDAAAIKETDDLEIKKNIYLNGQNSQYQDPQSLELINRSLASLSLKALEVMKDDDWYNVYRYSFGYIGNKDENEQQGNFDEQPIEHYANTVVIDLFNLAEEDIETEAAVVMNVWMMVAHHLQEAERQCKSSKGGNSLDGEASLDVSAAYYIGWGQVQGDNDKGDLLYNLAENAGARFGKDEGETLANKNIIGLMNRIKYEIITAGKCPTDFLKFRSLVRQIIAQMTVPLVQNLIHYMSEGKTDKMELYALALSPQISACDTAGYNYILDKLVLNTY
;
A
#
# COMPACT_ATOMS: atom_id res chain seq x y z
N MET A 1 -1.11 -22.26 56.54
CA MET A 1 -1.58 -21.41 57.66
C MET A 1 -0.80 -20.10 57.57
N ALA A 2 -1.43 -19.01 57.08
CA ALA A 2 -1.77 -17.79 57.86
C ALA A 2 -0.52 -17.03 58.37
N LYS A 3 -0.27 -15.73 58.17
CA LYS A 3 -1.10 -14.53 57.89
C LYS A 3 -0.16 -13.32 57.66
N GLY A 4 -0.69 -12.25 57.05
CA GLY A 4 -0.20 -10.85 57.11
C GLY A 4 -0.03 -10.26 55.70
N VAL A 5 -0.83 -9.34 55.14
CA VAL A 5 -1.67 -8.20 55.59
C VAL A 5 -0.89 -7.01 56.17
N ALA A 6 -0.55 -6.07 55.29
CA ALA A 6 -0.59 -4.61 55.44
C ALA A 6 -0.32 -4.03 54.03
N GLY A 7 -0.98 -3.04 53.45
CA GLY A 7 -1.85 -2.00 53.99
C GLY A 7 -1.32 -0.64 53.53
N CYS A 8 -1.89 -0.03 52.49
CA CYS A 8 -1.88 1.43 52.36
C CYS A 8 -3.08 1.91 51.54
N ARG A 9 -4.07 2.49 52.24
CA ARG A 9 -5.23 3.21 51.73
C ARG A 9 -5.33 4.54 52.48
N ARG A 10 -6.01 5.50 51.83
CA ARG A 10 -6.55 6.81 52.26
C ARG A 10 -5.73 8.00 51.73
N SER A 11 -6.31 9.10 51.26
CA SER A 11 -7.63 9.67 51.56
C SER A 11 -8.11 10.63 50.46
N TRP A 12 -9.42 10.66 50.25
CA TRP A 12 -10.17 11.77 49.66
C TRP A 12 -10.14 13.02 50.56
N ARG A 13 -10.30 14.21 49.96
CA ARG A 13 -11.24 15.25 50.41
C ARG A 13 -11.60 16.22 49.26
N ARG A 14 -12.89 16.55 49.23
CA ARG A 14 -13.60 17.47 48.33
C ARG A 14 -13.39 18.93 48.75
N SER A 15 -13.59 19.87 47.82
CA SER A 15 -14.58 20.94 48.02
C SER A 15 -14.90 21.68 46.72
N ALA A 16 -16.18 21.96 46.54
CA ALA A 16 -16.76 22.79 45.50
C ALA A 16 -16.98 24.22 46.02
N ALA A 17 -16.97 25.21 45.13
CA ALA A 17 -17.79 26.42 45.25
C ALA A 17 -17.93 27.10 43.87
N SER A 18 -19.17 27.45 43.59
CA SER A 18 -19.74 28.07 42.38
C SER A 18 -19.51 29.59 42.37
N VAL A 19 -19.76 30.27 41.22
CA VAL A 19 -20.66 31.46 41.07
C VAL A 19 -20.35 32.34 39.82
N ILE A 20 -21.33 32.37 38.89
CA ILE A 20 -21.93 33.53 38.14
C ILE A 20 -21.06 34.30 37.10
N LEU A 21 -21.32 34.14 35.79
CA LEU A 21 -22.21 34.92 34.88
C LEU A 21 -21.62 36.26 34.40
N SER A 22 -21.36 36.41 33.09
CA SER A 22 -21.98 37.44 32.22
C SER A 22 -21.36 37.50 30.82
N LEU A 23 -22.28 37.55 29.85
CA LEU A 23 -22.19 37.96 28.45
C LEU A 23 -21.00 38.86 28.04
N LEU A 24 -20.36 38.48 26.92
CA LEU A 24 -20.03 39.43 25.86
C LEU A 24 -19.94 38.70 24.51
N VAL A 25 -20.81 39.13 23.61
CA VAL A 25 -20.84 38.82 22.19
C VAL A 25 -19.52 39.30 21.58
N GLY A 26 -18.72 38.37 21.08
CA GLY A 26 -17.54 38.64 20.27
C GLY A 26 -17.55 37.70 19.08
N LEU A 27 -17.79 38.26 17.89
CA LEU A 27 -17.63 37.56 16.62
C LEU A 27 -16.25 36.88 16.59
N THR A 28 -16.26 35.55 16.67
CA THR A 28 -15.19 34.73 16.10
C THR A 28 -15.85 33.90 15.02
N LEU A 29 -15.73 34.39 13.78
CA LEU A 29 -15.80 33.51 12.62
C LEU A 29 -14.62 32.55 12.78
N GLY A 30 -14.85 31.43 13.45
CA GLY A 30 -13.97 30.27 13.35
C GLY A 30 -13.95 29.81 11.89
N PRO A 31 -12.86 29.19 11.42
CA PRO A 31 -12.84 28.66 10.07
C PRO A 31 -13.99 27.66 9.95
N ASP A 32 -14.89 27.93 9.01
CA ASP A 32 -15.88 26.97 8.56
C ASP A 32 -15.16 25.66 8.27
N ARG A 33 -15.27 24.69 9.20
CA ARG A 33 -15.12 23.30 8.85
C ARG A 33 -16.32 22.98 7.97
N ALA A 34 -16.22 23.32 6.70
CA ALA A 34 -17.00 22.66 5.68
C ALA A 34 -16.79 21.16 5.93
N PHE A 35 -17.84 20.50 6.39
CA PHE A 35 -17.87 19.06 6.54
C PHE A 35 -17.77 18.52 5.11
N VAL A 36 -16.54 18.33 4.63
CA VAL A 36 -16.28 17.62 3.38
C VAL A 36 -16.89 16.24 3.62
N ARG A 37 -17.94 15.90 2.86
CA ARG A 37 -18.42 14.53 2.83
C ARG A 37 -17.22 13.66 2.49
N GLY A 38 -16.88 12.73 3.39
CA GLY A 38 -15.76 11.81 3.16
C GLY A 38 -15.89 11.16 1.79
N LEU A 39 -14.79 11.16 1.03
CA LEU A 39 -14.73 10.51 -0.26
C LEU A 39 -14.86 9.00 -0.03
N LYS A 40 -15.85 8.37 -0.65
CA LYS A 40 -16.04 6.92 -0.54
C LYS A 40 -15.33 6.21 -1.68
N LEU A 41 -14.12 5.71 -1.41
CA LEU A 41 -13.32 4.96 -2.37
C LEU A 41 -13.95 3.59 -2.61
N GLY A 42 -14.27 3.28 -3.87
CA GLY A 42 -14.84 2.01 -4.30
C GLY A 42 -16.16 1.60 -3.64
N GLY A 43 -16.82 2.51 -2.92
CA GLY A 43 -17.97 2.19 -2.08
C GLY A 43 -17.64 1.49 -0.75
N VAL A 44 -16.36 1.25 -0.43
CA VAL A 44 -15.93 0.39 0.71
C VAL A 44 -15.17 1.12 1.81
N TYR A 45 -14.51 2.24 1.49
CA TYR A 45 -13.67 2.97 2.43
C TYR A 45 -14.03 4.45 2.44
N ASP A 46 -14.42 4.96 3.61
CA ASP A 46 -14.77 6.37 3.80
C ASP A 46 -13.52 7.15 4.18
N ALA A 47 -12.87 7.81 3.22
CA ALA A 47 -11.71 8.67 3.45
C ALA A 47 -12.10 9.95 4.21
N ASN A 48 -11.25 10.36 5.15
CA ASN A 48 -11.38 11.60 5.91
C ASN A 48 -10.59 12.75 5.25
N THR A 49 -9.63 12.43 4.39
CA THR A 49 -8.95 13.36 3.48
C THR A 49 -9.43 13.17 2.04
N ASP A 50 -8.82 13.90 1.10
CA ASP A 50 -9.09 13.79 -0.33
C ASP A 50 -7.92 13.10 -1.07
N PRO A 51 -7.88 11.75 -1.10
CA PRO A 51 -6.88 11.00 -1.85
C PRO A 51 -7.34 10.69 -3.28
N GLU A 52 -8.25 11.49 -3.86
CA GLU A 52 -8.83 11.24 -5.18
C GLU A 52 -7.76 11.18 -6.27
N ASN A 53 -6.78 12.09 -6.22
CA ASN A 53 -5.74 12.15 -7.24
C ASN A 53 -4.82 10.93 -7.21
N GLU A 54 -4.55 10.36 -6.04
CA GLU A 54 -3.81 9.10 -5.90
C GLU A 54 -4.62 7.93 -6.46
N ALA A 55 -5.94 7.88 -6.20
CA ALA A 55 -6.80 6.83 -6.73
C ALA A 55 -6.86 6.82 -8.27
N LYS A 56 -6.73 7.98 -8.92
CA LYS A 56 -6.72 8.13 -10.38
C LYS A 56 -5.54 7.45 -11.07
N ILE A 57 -4.52 6.97 -10.35
CA ILE A 57 -3.46 6.14 -10.95
C ILE A 57 -4.03 4.84 -11.56
N ALA A 58 -5.19 4.39 -11.08
CA ALA A 58 -5.92 3.26 -11.66
C ALA A 58 -6.31 3.48 -13.13
N LEU A 59 -6.58 4.74 -13.51
CA LEU A 59 -6.93 5.08 -14.89
C LEU A 59 -5.72 4.94 -15.82
N ASP A 60 -4.50 5.14 -15.32
CA ASP A 60 -3.28 4.88 -16.11
C ASP A 60 -3.10 3.36 -16.31
N ALA A 61 -3.36 2.54 -15.29
CA ALA A 61 -3.34 1.08 -15.43
C ALA A 61 -4.41 0.59 -16.43
N ALA A 62 -5.64 1.13 -16.35
CA ALA A 62 -6.71 0.83 -17.30
C ALA A 62 -6.31 1.19 -18.74
N ALA A 63 -5.77 2.40 -18.93
CA ALA A 63 -5.37 2.89 -20.26
C ALA A 63 -4.23 2.08 -20.89
N ILE A 64 -3.32 1.49 -20.09
CA ILE A 64 -2.29 0.57 -20.60
C ILE A 64 -2.94 -0.73 -21.11
N LYS A 65 -3.91 -1.31 -20.39
CA LYS A 65 -4.62 -2.53 -20.85
C LYS A 65 -5.48 -2.29 -22.10
N GLU A 66 -6.10 -1.11 -22.21
CA GLU A 66 -7.04 -0.80 -23.30
C GLU A 66 -6.38 -0.59 -24.68
N THR A 67 -5.07 -0.37 -24.73
CA THR A 67 -4.35 -0.06 -25.97
C THR A 67 -3.37 -1.17 -26.35
N ASP A 68 -3.35 -1.58 -27.62
CA ASP A 68 -2.34 -2.53 -28.13
C ASP A 68 -1.04 -1.84 -28.60
N ASP A 69 -1.00 -0.50 -28.60
CA ASP A 69 0.16 0.25 -29.07
C ASP A 69 1.24 0.32 -27.98
N LEU A 70 2.35 -0.38 -28.22
CA LEU A 70 3.47 -0.50 -27.28
C LEU A 70 4.06 0.86 -26.88
N GLU A 71 4.16 1.81 -27.80
CA GLU A 71 4.71 3.14 -27.50
C GLU A 71 3.75 3.94 -26.62
N ILE A 72 2.45 3.84 -26.88
CA ILE A 72 1.43 4.45 -26.01
C ILE A 72 1.46 3.82 -24.62
N LYS A 73 1.50 2.48 -24.53
CA LYS A 73 1.61 1.73 -23.27
C LYS A 73 2.81 2.22 -22.44
N LYS A 74 4.01 2.23 -23.04
CA LYS A 74 5.25 2.69 -22.38
C LYS A 74 5.17 4.16 -21.96
N ASN A 75 4.61 5.02 -22.82
CA ASN A 75 4.48 6.44 -22.50
C ASN A 75 3.55 6.67 -21.30
N ILE A 76 2.41 5.97 -21.21
CA ILE A 76 1.51 6.08 -20.06
C ILE A 76 2.21 5.58 -18.78
N TYR A 77 2.90 4.44 -18.85
CA TYR A 77 3.64 3.91 -17.70
C TYR A 77 4.73 4.87 -17.18
N LEU A 78 5.53 5.45 -18.08
CA LEU A 78 6.65 6.32 -17.73
C LEU A 78 6.19 7.72 -17.30
N ASN A 79 5.24 8.31 -18.01
CA ASN A 79 4.90 9.73 -17.87
C ASN A 79 3.55 9.98 -17.17
N GLY A 80 2.70 8.97 -17.07
CA GLY A 80 1.37 9.09 -16.45
C GLY A 80 0.45 10.02 -17.23
N GLN A 81 -0.86 9.93 -16.97
CA GLN A 81 -1.84 10.76 -17.64
C GLN A 81 -2.93 11.29 -16.71
N ASN A 82 -3.38 10.48 -15.76
CA ASN A 82 -4.62 10.76 -15.03
C ASN A 82 -4.39 11.15 -13.56
N SER A 83 -3.29 10.72 -12.95
CA SER A 83 -2.94 11.06 -11.57
C SER A 83 -2.01 12.27 -11.56
N GLN A 84 -2.32 13.30 -10.78
CA GLN A 84 -1.53 14.53 -10.72
C GLN A 84 -1.23 14.94 -9.27
N TYR A 85 -0.11 15.61 -9.08
CA TYR A 85 0.21 16.29 -7.84
C TYR A 85 0.85 17.65 -8.14
N GLN A 86 0.73 18.59 -7.19
CA GLN A 86 1.39 19.87 -7.32
C GLN A 86 2.83 19.78 -6.81
N ASP A 87 3.78 20.17 -7.64
CA ASP A 87 5.17 20.28 -7.22
C ASP A 87 5.31 21.35 -6.14
N PRO A 88 5.88 21.03 -4.96
CA PRO A 88 6.01 22.01 -3.88
C PRO A 88 6.90 23.21 -4.24
N GLN A 89 7.81 23.06 -5.20
CA GLN A 89 8.79 24.08 -5.56
C GLN A 89 8.31 24.95 -6.74
N SER A 90 7.82 24.34 -7.82
CA SER A 90 7.39 25.05 -9.03
C SER A 90 5.91 25.42 -9.02
N LEU A 91 5.10 24.79 -8.15
CA LEU A 91 3.64 24.86 -8.13
C LEU A 91 2.98 24.34 -9.42
N GLU A 92 3.75 23.70 -10.31
CA GLU A 92 3.24 23.07 -11.51
C GLU A 92 2.53 21.75 -11.17
N LEU A 93 1.51 21.41 -11.96
CA LEU A 93 0.88 20.10 -11.88
C LEU A 93 1.73 19.10 -12.65
N ILE A 94 2.26 18.12 -11.93
CA ILE A 94 3.07 17.03 -12.48
C ILE A 94 2.22 15.77 -12.50
N ASN A 95 2.27 15.05 -13.61
CA ASN A 95 1.67 13.72 -13.70
C ASN A 95 2.46 12.74 -12.82
N ARG A 96 1.74 12.04 -11.96
CA ARG A 96 2.24 10.85 -11.30
C ARG A 96 2.06 9.69 -12.27
N SER A 97 3.11 8.88 -12.42
CA SER A 97 3.12 7.73 -13.31
C SER A 97 3.36 6.45 -12.50
N LEU A 98 3.01 5.30 -13.05
CA LEU A 98 3.28 4.01 -12.41
C LEU A 98 4.79 3.79 -12.24
N ALA A 99 5.61 4.21 -13.21
CA ALA A 99 7.06 4.17 -13.12
C ALA A 99 7.60 5.05 -11.99
N SER A 100 7.04 6.26 -11.79
CA SER A 100 7.56 7.20 -10.79
C SER A 100 7.39 6.71 -9.36
N LEU A 101 6.45 5.80 -9.10
CA LEU A 101 6.31 5.12 -7.80
C LEU A 101 7.57 4.31 -7.42
N SER A 102 8.35 3.87 -8.42
CA SER A 102 9.56 3.07 -8.23
C SER A 102 10.83 3.87 -8.51
N LEU A 103 10.83 4.70 -9.55
CA LEU A 103 11.98 5.57 -9.88
C LEU A 103 12.30 6.57 -8.76
N LYS A 104 11.30 6.98 -7.97
CA LYS A 104 11.49 7.85 -6.79
C LYS A 104 11.55 7.09 -5.47
N ALA A 105 11.54 5.75 -5.50
CA ALA A 105 11.43 4.95 -4.28
C ALA A 105 12.60 5.16 -3.32
N LEU A 106 13.83 5.38 -3.81
CA LEU A 106 14.95 5.70 -2.92
C LEU A 106 14.74 7.00 -2.14
N GLU A 107 14.14 8.01 -2.76
CA GLU A 107 13.91 9.30 -2.13
C GLU A 107 12.89 9.18 -1.00
N VAL A 108 11.79 8.46 -1.24
CA VAL A 108 10.62 8.44 -0.34
C VAL A 108 10.53 7.19 0.54
N MET A 109 11.14 6.06 0.15
CA MET A 109 11.02 4.75 0.80
C MET A 109 12.34 4.23 1.39
N LYS A 110 13.43 5.00 1.41
CA LYS A 110 14.72 4.54 1.99
C LYS A 110 14.62 4.03 3.43
N ASP A 111 13.65 4.53 4.20
CA ASP A 111 13.40 4.17 5.60
C ASP A 111 12.28 3.12 5.75
N ASP A 112 11.79 2.55 4.64
CA ASP A 112 10.76 1.52 4.64
C ASP A 112 11.38 0.13 4.70
N ASP A 113 10.83 -0.72 5.58
CA ASP A 113 11.35 -2.07 5.78
C ASP A 113 11.24 -2.89 4.48
N TRP A 114 10.09 -2.84 3.80
CA TRP A 114 9.82 -3.68 2.64
C TRP A 114 10.60 -3.24 1.41
N TYR A 115 10.70 -1.94 1.13
CA TYR A 115 11.55 -1.44 0.04
C TYR A 115 12.98 -1.96 0.18
N ASN A 116 13.55 -1.89 1.38
CA ASN A 116 14.92 -2.35 1.64
C ASN A 116 15.06 -3.88 1.49
N VAL A 117 14.05 -4.67 1.88
CA VAL A 117 14.04 -6.13 1.69
C VAL A 117 14.04 -6.49 0.20
N TYR A 118 13.22 -5.82 -0.61
CA TYR A 118 13.18 -6.04 -2.06
C TYR A 118 14.47 -5.60 -2.73
N ARG A 119 14.96 -4.39 -2.42
CA ARG A 119 16.23 -3.89 -2.97
C ARG A 119 17.41 -4.82 -2.66
N TYR A 120 17.46 -5.36 -1.44
CA TYR A 120 18.48 -6.35 -1.07
C TYR A 120 18.33 -7.65 -1.86
N SER A 121 17.11 -8.16 -2.01
CA SER A 121 16.84 -9.41 -2.72
C SER A 121 17.18 -9.28 -4.21
N PHE A 122 16.82 -8.17 -4.86
CA PHE A 122 17.16 -7.91 -6.26
C PHE A 122 18.65 -7.71 -6.47
N GLY A 123 19.33 -6.96 -5.61
CA GLY A 123 20.78 -6.83 -5.68
C GLY A 123 21.51 -8.16 -5.45
N TYR A 124 20.93 -9.07 -4.68
CA TYR A 124 21.45 -10.42 -4.51
C TYR A 124 21.27 -11.26 -5.78
N ILE A 125 20.08 -11.24 -6.41
CA ILE A 125 19.82 -11.96 -7.67
C ILE A 125 20.74 -11.46 -8.77
N GLY A 126 20.72 -10.15 -9.05
CA GLY A 126 21.55 -9.53 -10.08
C GLY A 126 23.04 -9.83 -9.88
N ASN A 127 23.56 -9.66 -8.67
CA ASN A 127 24.99 -9.89 -8.45
C ASN A 127 25.39 -11.36 -8.42
N LYS A 128 24.66 -12.20 -7.68
CA LYS A 128 25.08 -13.57 -7.39
C LYS A 128 24.68 -14.53 -8.49
N ASP A 129 23.48 -14.38 -9.02
CA ASP A 129 22.88 -15.35 -9.92
C ASP A 129 23.03 -14.92 -11.39
N GLU A 130 23.10 -13.60 -11.67
CA GLU A 130 23.25 -13.04 -13.02
C GLU A 130 24.64 -12.45 -13.32
N ASN A 131 25.54 -12.38 -12.33
CA ASN A 131 26.87 -11.76 -12.43
C ASN A 131 26.85 -10.28 -12.85
N GLU A 132 25.81 -9.54 -12.48
CA GLU A 132 25.74 -8.11 -12.72
C GLU A 132 26.65 -7.30 -11.79
N GLN A 133 26.90 -6.06 -12.22
CA GLN A 133 27.59 -5.07 -11.40
C GLN A 133 26.84 -4.87 -10.07
N GLN A 134 27.60 -4.84 -8.96
CA GLN A 134 27.03 -4.54 -7.65
C GLN A 134 26.23 -3.23 -7.68
N GLY A 135 24.97 -3.30 -7.24
CA GLY A 135 24.04 -2.18 -7.27
C GLY A 135 23.06 -2.22 -8.45
N ASN A 136 23.15 -3.24 -9.31
CA ASN A 136 22.22 -3.45 -10.41
C ASN A 136 21.40 -4.74 -10.27
N PHE A 137 20.25 -4.74 -10.95
CA PHE A 137 19.39 -5.88 -11.24
C PHE A 137 18.68 -5.58 -12.57
N ASP A 138 18.61 -6.57 -13.48
CA ASP A 138 18.12 -6.40 -14.86
C ASP A 138 18.76 -5.19 -15.57
N GLU A 139 20.09 -5.10 -15.53
CA GLU A 139 20.90 -4.01 -16.10
C GLU A 139 20.58 -2.60 -15.57
N GLN A 140 19.73 -2.47 -14.55
CA GLN A 140 19.27 -1.20 -14.00
C GLN A 140 19.65 -1.03 -12.53
N PRO A 141 19.76 0.22 -12.02
CA PRO A 141 20.01 0.45 -10.61
C PRO A 141 18.92 -0.17 -9.73
N ILE A 142 19.30 -0.96 -8.73
CA ILE A 142 18.35 -1.58 -7.78
C ILE A 142 17.50 -0.54 -7.02
N GLU A 143 17.98 0.70 -6.98
CA GLU A 143 17.27 1.83 -6.38
C GLU A 143 15.96 2.16 -7.11
N HIS A 144 15.86 1.81 -8.39
CA HIS A 144 14.65 1.94 -9.22
C HIS A 144 13.63 0.82 -8.97
N TYR A 145 13.96 -0.16 -8.11
CA TYR A 145 13.05 -1.18 -7.61
C TYR A 145 12.22 -1.83 -8.72
N ALA A 146 10.88 -1.75 -8.68
CA ALA A 146 10.02 -2.47 -9.61
C ALA A 146 10.16 -2.00 -11.06
N ASN A 147 10.68 -0.80 -11.30
CA ASN A 147 10.90 -0.35 -12.67
C ASN A 147 11.92 -1.21 -13.42
N THR A 148 12.87 -1.85 -12.72
CA THR A 148 13.83 -2.76 -13.35
C THR A 148 13.11 -3.93 -13.99
N VAL A 149 12.08 -4.46 -13.32
CA VAL A 149 11.26 -5.59 -13.82
C VAL A 149 10.24 -5.14 -14.86
N VAL A 150 9.43 -4.13 -14.54
CA VAL A 150 8.23 -3.80 -15.33
C VAL A 150 8.57 -3.36 -16.76
N ILE A 151 9.68 -2.64 -16.94
CA ILE A 151 10.04 -2.10 -18.25
C ILE A 151 10.38 -3.19 -19.28
N ASP A 152 10.94 -4.31 -18.82
CA ASP A 152 11.32 -5.43 -19.68
C ASP A 152 10.10 -6.22 -20.14
N LEU A 153 9.09 -6.32 -19.26
CA LEU A 153 7.84 -7.01 -19.53
C LEU A 153 7.02 -6.38 -20.67
N PHE A 154 7.22 -5.10 -20.99
CA PHE A 154 6.60 -4.48 -22.17
C PHE A 154 7.02 -5.13 -23.50
N ASN A 155 8.18 -5.79 -23.54
CA ASN A 155 8.67 -6.40 -24.77
C ASN A 155 8.24 -7.88 -24.91
N LEU A 156 7.53 -8.42 -23.91
CA LEU A 156 7.00 -9.78 -23.94
C LEU A 156 5.65 -9.83 -24.67
N ALA A 157 5.39 -10.95 -25.33
CA ALA A 157 4.12 -11.20 -26.02
C ALA A 157 3.11 -11.91 -25.11
N GLU A 158 2.99 -11.45 -23.86
CA GLU A 158 2.04 -11.96 -22.86
C GLU A 158 1.01 -10.87 -22.54
N GLU A 159 -0.28 -11.25 -22.49
CA GLU A 159 -1.38 -10.31 -22.32
C GLU A 159 -1.34 -9.62 -20.95
N ASP A 160 -1.31 -8.30 -20.96
CA ASP A 160 -1.36 -7.39 -19.80
C ASP A 160 -0.28 -7.62 -18.73
N ILE A 161 0.78 -8.38 -19.02
CA ILE A 161 1.80 -8.73 -18.02
C ILE A 161 2.49 -7.47 -17.47
N GLU A 162 2.72 -6.46 -18.30
CA GLU A 162 3.33 -5.20 -17.91
C GLU A 162 2.45 -4.40 -16.95
N THR A 163 1.13 -4.40 -17.17
CA THR A 163 0.19 -3.71 -16.28
C THR A 163 0.05 -4.46 -14.96
N GLU A 164 -0.06 -5.78 -15.02
CA GLU A 164 -0.12 -6.64 -13.85
C GLU A 164 1.14 -6.48 -12.99
N ALA A 165 2.31 -6.39 -13.63
CA ALA A 165 3.59 -6.13 -12.95
C ALA A 165 3.61 -4.75 -12.28
N ALA A 166 3.16 -3.71 -12.97
CA ALA A 166 3.06 -2.37 -12.37
C ALA A 166 2.16 -2.36 -11.12
N VAL A 167 1.06 -3.13 -11.14
CA VAL A 167 0.15 -3.25 -9.99
C VAL A 167 0.80 -4.04 -8.84
N VAL A 168 1.31 -5.25 -9.09
CA VAL A 168 1.83 -6.12 -8.02
C VAL A 168 3.18 -5.70 -7.47
N MET A 169 3.93 -4.88 -8.19
CA MET A 169 5.26 -4.43 -7.79
C MET A 169 5.26 -2.95 -7.36
N ASN A 170 4.86 -2.03 -8.24
CA ASN A 170 4.90 -0.59 -7.98
C ASN A 170 3.80 -0.18 -7.00
N VAL A 171 2.55 -0.51 -7.32
CA VAL A 171 1.39 -0.09 -6.51
C VAL A 171 1.39 -0.82 -5.15
N TRP A 172 1.70 -2.11 -5.12
CA TRP A 172 1.81 -2.87 -3.86
C TRP A 172 2.81 -2.23 -2.90
N MET A 173 3.99 -1.87 -3.38
CA MET A 173 5.01 -1.22 -2.54
C MET A 173 4.57 0.17 -2.10
N MET A 174 3.89 0.93 -2.98
CA MET A 174 3.37 2.25 -2.62
C MET A 174 2.29 2.18 -1.53
N VAL A 175 1.42 1.17 -1.55
CA VAL A 175 0.48 0.92 -0.45
C VAL A 175 1.23 0.60 0.85
N ALA A 176 2.23 -0.29 0.80
CA ALA A 176 3.05 -0.64 1.95
C ALA A 176 3.80 0.58 2.53
N HIS A 177 4.37 1.43 1.66
CA HIS A 177 5.01 2.69 2.00
C HIS A 177 4.07 3.59 2.81
N HIS A 178 2.88 3.90 2.26
CA HIS A 178 1.96 4.82 2.91
C HIS A 178 1.37 4.26 4.22
N LEU A 179 1.24 2.94 4.37
CA LEU A 179 0.89 2.31 5.64
C LEU A 179 1.99 2.51 6.70
N GLN A 180 3.27 2.37 6.32
CA GLN A 180 4.41 2.60 7.22
C GLN A 180 4.59 4.09 7.53
N GLU A 181 4.35 4.95 6.56
CA GLU A 181 4.40 6.40 6.74
C GLU A 181 3.31 6.86 7.72
N ALA A 182 2.08 6.34 7.56
CA ALA A 182 1.00 6.59 8.52
C ALA A 182 1.39 6.14 9.94
N GLU A 183 2.06 5.00 10.09
CA GLU A 183 2.59 4.56 11.39
C GLU A 183 3.63 5.54 11.95
N ARG A 184 4.60 5.97 11.14
CA ARG A 184 5.66 6.90 11.55
C ARG A 184 5.09 8.25 11.98
N GLN A 185 4.18 8.81 11.20
CA GLN A 185 3.49 10.06 11.50
C GLN A 185 2.57 9.95 12.73
N CYS A 186 1.97 8.78 12.93
CA CYS A 186 1.21 8.49 14.14
C CYS A 186 2.13 8.46 15.37
N LYS A 187 3.27 7.77 15.28
CA LYS A 187 4.27 7.70 16.37
C LYS A 187 4.89 9.07 16.72
N SER A 188 5.11 9.93 15.73
CA SER A 188 5.75 11.24 15.91
C SER A 188 4.78 12.34 16.39
N SER A 189 3.47 12.10 16.34
CA SER A 189 2.45 13.07 16.77
C SER A 189 2.63 13.47 18.24
N LYS A 190 2.67 14.77 18.54
CA LYS A 190 2.90 15.28 19.91
C LYS A 190 1.60 15.47 20.70
N GLY A 191 0.72 14.46 20.63
CA GLY A 191 -0.54 14.38 21.37
C GLY A 191 -1.78 14.48 20.47
N GLY A 192 -2.69 13.51 20.62
CA GLY A 192 -3.99 13.50 19.93
C GLY A 192 -3.98 12.81 18.56
N ASN A 193 -4.93 13.21 17.71
CA ASN A 193 -5.11 12.68 16.35
C ASN A 193 -3.92 13.10 15.47
N SER A 194 -3.50 12.23 14.55
CA SER A 194 -2.48 12.54 13.55
C SER A 194 -3.15 12.79 12.20
N LEU A 195 -3.30 14.06 11.80
CA LEU A 195 -3.88 14.42 10.50
C LEU A 195 -3.01 13.90 9.34
N ASP A 196 -1.69 14.00 9.48
CA ASP A 196 -0.77 13.47 8.49
C ASP A 196 -0.90 11.94 8.41
N GLY A 197 -0.92 11.27 9.57
CA GLY A 197 -1.11 9.80 9.61
C GLY A 197 -2.45 9.36 9.04
N GLU A 198 -3.51 10.15 9.21
CA GLU A 198 -4.81 9.94 8.58
C GLU A 198 -4.73 10.09 7.06
N ALA A 199 -4.08 11.15 6.58
CA ALA A 199 -3.87 11.40 5.16
C ALA A 199 -3.09 10.25 4.50
N SER A 200 -2.00 9.79 5.12
CA SER A 200 -1.20 8.68 4.62
C SER A 200 -2.00 7.36 4.60
N LEU A 201 -2.83 7.09 5.61
CA LEU A 201 -3.71 5.93 5.61
C LEU A 201 -4.74 6.00 4.47
N ASP A 202 -5.36 7.16 4.26
CA ASP A 202 -6.33 7.37 3.19
C ASP A 202 -5.69 7.27 1.79
N VAL A 203 -4.46 7.77 1.62
CA VAL A 203 -3.66 7.56 0.40
C VAL A 203 -3.34 6.08 0.19
N SER A 204 -3.00 5.32 1.23
CA SER A 204 -2.80 3.88 1.10
C SER A 204 -4.05 3.15 0.63
N ALA A 205 -5.23 3.55 1.10
CA ALA A 205 -6.51 3.01 0.64
C ALA A 205 -6.79 3.38 -0.82
N ALA A 206 -6.43 4.60 -1.25
CA ALA A 206 -6.60 5.04 -2.63
C ALA A 206 -5.76 4.25 -3.63
N TYR A 207 -4.48 3.98 -3.32
CA TYR A 207 -3.64 3.10 -4.15
C TYR A 207 -4.11 1.64 -4.12
N TYR A 208 -4.66 1.17 -3.00
CA TYR A 208 -5.15 -0.21 -2.91
C TYR A 208 -6.43 -0.42 -3.73
N ILE A 209 -7.41 0.48 -3.57
CA ILE A 209 -8.75 0.37 -4.17
C ILE A 209 -8.73 0.85 -5.61
N GLY A 210 -8.14 2.01 -5.88
CA GLY A 210 -8.14 2.65 -7.19
C GLY A 210 -9.46 3.32 -7.56
N TRP A 211 -9.38 4.20 -8.56
CA TRP A 211 -10.55 4.83 -9.17
C TRP A 211 -11.37 3.80 -9.96
N GLY A 212 -12.70 3.96 -9.96
CA GLY A 212 -13.61 3.11 -10.75
C GLY A 212 -13.89 1.72 -10.16
N GLN A 213 -13.27 1.36 -9.03
CA GLN A 213 -13.56 0.11 -8.33
C GLN A 213 -15.02 0.05 -7.86
N VAL A 214 -15.61 -1.14 -7.92
CA VAL A 214 -16.92 -1.45 -7.33
C VAL A 214 -16.77 -2.58 -6.32
N GLN A 215 -17.39 -2.45 -5.14
CA GLN A 215 -17.29 -3.46 -4.08
C GLN A 215 -17.71 -4.86 -4.55
N GLY A 216 -16.81 -5.83 -4.40
CA GLY A 216 -17.08 -7.24 -4.74
C GLY A 216 -17.29 -7.52 -6.22
N ASP A 217 -16.86 -6.61 -7.10
CA ASP A 217 -16.92 -6.77 -8.54
C ASP A 217 -15.50 -7.04 -9.07
N ASN A 218 -15.32 -8.18 -9.72
CA ASN A 218 -14.07 -8.62 -10.32
C ASN A 218 -13.87 -8.11 -11.76
N ASP A 219 -14.87 -7.49 -12.36
CA ASP A 219 -14.81 -6.85 -13.70
C ASP A 219 -14.63 -5.33 -13.62
N LYS A 220 -14.57 -4.76 -12.40
CA LYS A 220 -14.41 -3.31 -12.17
C LYS A 220 -13.18 -3.01 -11.33
N GLY A 221 -12.45 -1.97 -11.74
CA GLY A 221 -11.23 -1.48 -11.11
C GLY A 221 -9.98 -2.14 -11.69
N ASP A 222 -8.83 -1.48 -11.50
CA ASP A 222 -7.59 -1.84 -12.19
C ASP A 222 -6.37 -1.99 -11.28
N LEU A 223 -6.57 -1.86 -9.96
CA LEU A 223 -5.51 -1.98 -8.96
C LEU A 223 -5.66 -3.24 -8.10
N LEU A 224 -5.01 -3.26 -6.94
CA LEU A 224 -4.85 -4.42 -6.07
C LEU A 224 -6.17 -4.98 -5.53
N TYR A 225 -7.19 -4.13 -5.32
CA TYR A 225 -8.50 -4.58 -4.91
C TYR A 225 -9.13 -5.48 -5.98
N ASN A 226 -9.17 -5.03 -7.23
CA ASN A 226 -9.66 -5.84 -8.35
C ASN A 226 -8.81 -7.10 -8.58
N LEU A 227 -7.48 -6.99 -8.41
CA LEU A 227 -6.59 -8.14 -8.45
C LEU A 227 -7.00 -9.22 -7.43
N ALA A 228 -7.37 -8.80 -6.22
CA ALA A 228 -7.85 -9.70 -5.19
C ALA A 228 -9.22 -10.29 -5.50
N GLU A 229 -10.15 -9.51 -6.05
CA GLU A 229 -11.45 -10.01 -6.53
C GLU A 229 -11.27 -11.08 -7.62
N ASN A 230 -10.40 -10.82 -8.59
CA ASN A 230 -10.06 -11.77 -9.65
C ASN A 230 -9.41 -13.05 -9.12
N ALA A 231 -8.46 -12.92 -8.20
CA ALA A 231 -7.87 -14.07 -7.52
C ALA A 231 -8.92 -14.86 -6.72
N GLY A 232 -9.86 -14.18 -6.05
CA GLY A 232 -10.97 -14.82 -5.35
C GLY A 232 -11.88 -15.61 -6.28
N ALA A 233 -12.29 -15.01 -7.40
CA ALA A 233 -13.15 -15.66 -8.40
C ALA A 233 -12.54 -16.93 -8.97
N ARG A 234 -11.24 -16.92 -9.32
CA ARG A 234 -10.50 -18.10 -9.81
C ARG A 234 -10.50 -19.27 -8.82
N PHE A 235 -10.66 -19.00 -7.52
CA PHE A 235 -10.69 -20.00 -6.45
C PHE A 235 -12.10 -20.26 -5.88
N GLY A 236 -13.16 -19.82 -6.58
CA GLY A 236 -14.55 -20.00 -6.16
C GLY A 236 -14.89 -19.25 -4.87
N LYS A 237 -14.35 -18.04 -4.72
CA LYS A 237 -14.56 -17.13 -3.58
C LYS A 237 -15.16 -15.79 -4.01
N ASP A 238 -15.96 -15.79 -5.07
CA ASP A 238 -16.69 -14.65 -5.67
C ASP A 238 -18.07 -14.38 -5.06
N GLU A 239 -18.35 -14.86 -3.85
CA GLU A 239 -19.59 -14.54 -3.12
C GLU A 239 -19.50 -13.13 -2.50
N GLY A 240 -19.62 -12.12 -3.37
CA GLY A 240 -19.37 -10.72 -3.05
C GLY A 240 -17.88 -10.44 -2.82
N GLU A 241 -17.58 -9.42 -2.02
CA GLU A 241 -16.19 -9.01 -1.76
C GLU A 241 -15.34 -10.13 -1.16
N THR A 242 -14.14 -10.30 -1.69
CA THR A 242 -13.19 -11.32 -1.25
C THR A 242 -12.78 -11.13 0.21
N LEU A 243 -12.39 -12.25 0.85
CA LEU A 243 -11.96 -12.21 2.26
C LEU A 243 -10.71 -11.33 2.46
N ALA A 244 -9.79 -11.31 1.49
CA ALA A 244 -8.61 -10.45 1.54
C ALA A 244 -9.01 -8.96 1.56
N ASN A 245 -9.86 -8.53 0.62
CA ASN A 245 -10.39 -7.16 0.58
C ASN A 245 -11.14 -6.79 1.86
N LYS A 246 -12.08 -7.63 2.30
CA LYS A 246 -12.81 -7.46 3.58
C LYS A 246 -11.86 -7.24 4.76
N ASN A 247 -10.83 -8.07 4.87
CA ASN A 247 -9.86 -8.00 5.97
C ASN A 247 -9.02 -6.73 5.88
N ILE A 248 -8.54 -6.35 4.70
CA ILE A 248 -7.70 -5.16 4.50
C ILE A 248 -8.47 -3.90 4.85
N ILE A 249 -9.66 -3.72 4.27
CA ILE A 249 -10.52 -2.55 4.54
C ILE A 249 -10.93 -2.53 6.03
N GLY A 250 -11.27 -3.67 6.60
CA GLY A 250 -11.56 -3.80 8.04
C GLY A 250 -10.39 -3.37 8.92
N LEU A 251 -9.16 -3.78 8.59
CA LEU A 251 -7.96 -3.41 9.34
C LEU A 251 -7.62 -1.91 9.18
N MET A 252 -7.74 -1.34 7.98
CA MET A 252 -7.56 0.10 7.76
C MET A 252 -8.56 0.92 8.58
N ASN A 253 -9.84 0.52 8.58
CA ASN A 253 -10.88 1.17 9.40
C ASN A 253 -10.59 1.06 10.91
N ARG A 254 -10.03 -0.06 11.37
CA ARG A 254 -9.60 -0.21 12.77
C ARG A 254 -8.47 0.75 13.11
N ILE A 255 -7.48 0.91 12.24
CA ILE A 255 -6.41 1.92 12.42
C ILE A 255 -7.03 3.32 12.53
N LYS A 256 -7.86 3.68 11.56
CA LYS A 256 -8.54 4.98 11.49
C LYS A 256 -9.31 5.27 12.79
N TYR A 257 -10.30 4.46 13.12
CA TYR A 257 -11.23 4.77 14.20
C TYR A 257 -10.70 4.43 15.60
N GLU A 258 -9.97 3.33 15.78
CA GLU A 258 -9.53 2.90 17.11
C GLU A 258 -8.23 3.58 17.57
N ILE A 259 -7.41 4.08 16.64
CA ILE A 259 -6.08 4.64 16.93
C ILE A 259 -6.02 6.13 16.56
N ILE A 260 -6.19 6.47 15.28
CA ILE A 260 -5.97 7.82 14.78
C ILE A 260 -7.05 8.77 15.31
N THR A 261 -8.32 8.53 14.98
CA THR A 261 -9.45 9.40 15.39
C THR A 261 -9.68 9.38 16.90
N ALA A 262 -9.31 8.27 17.56
CA ALA A 262 -9.36 8.15 19.03
C ALA A 262 -8.23 8.92 19.74
N GLY A 263 -7.30 9.55 19.01
CA GLY A 263 -6.19 10.32 19.54
C GLY A 263 -5.15 9.50 20.30
N LYS A 264 -5.05 8.19 19.99
CA LYS A 264 -4.16 7.24 20.66
C LYS A 264 -2.84 7.03 19.93
N CYS A 265 -2.54 7.87 18.96
CA CYS A 265 -1.42 7.65 18.05
C CYS A 265 -0.06 7.43 18.75
N PRO A 266 0.34 8.26 19.72
CA PRO A 266 1.62 8.05 20.41
C PRO A 266 1.62 6.85 21.36
N THR A 267 0.46 6.47 21.93
CA THR A 267 0.36 5.40 22.93
C THR A 267 0.17 4.03 22.31
N ASP A 268 -0.54 3.96 21.18
CA ASP A 268 -0.96 2.72 20.53
C ASP A 268 -0.19 2.46 19.22
N PHE A 269 0.96 3.11 18.99
CA PHE A 269 1.75 2.91 17.76
C PHE A 269 2.19 1.45 17.55
N LEU A 270 2.42 0.68 18.63
CA LEU A 270 2.73 -0.75 18.51
C LEU A 270 1.52 -1.57 18.01
N LYS A 271 0.31 -1.17 18.41
CA LYS A 271 -0.92 -1.76 17.90
C LYS A 271 -1.13 -1.37 16.44
N PHE A 272 -0.85 -0.12 16.08
CA PHE A 272 -0.84 0.35 14.69
C PHE A 272 0.08 -0.52 13.83
N ARG A 273 1.35 -0.66 14.23
CA ARG A 273 2.35 -1.51 13.56
C ARG A 273 1.86 -2.93 13.35
N SER A 274 1.22 -3.52 14.35
CA SER A 274 0.64 -4.87 14.25
C SER A 274 -0.48 -4.95 13.21
N LEU A 275 -1.34 -3.93 13.14
CA LEU A 275 -2.40 -3.86 12.12
C LEU A 275 -1.83 -3.64 10.72
N VAL A 276 -0.80 -2.79 10.55
CA VAL A 276 -0.09 -2.61 9.27
C VAL A 276 0.50 -3.93 8.78
N ARG A 277 1.18 -4.68 9.66
CA ARG A 277 1.72 -6.01 9.30
C ARG A 277 0.63 -6.99 8.89
N GLN A 278 -0.53 -6.96 9.54
CA GLN A 278 -1.68 -7.78 9.15
C GLN A 278 -2.23 -7.38 7.79
N ILE A 279 -2.32 -6.07 7.48
CA ILE A 279 -2.75 -5.59 6.16
C ILE A 279 -1.80 -6.10 5.08
N ILE A 280 -0.48 -5.91 5.27
CA ILE A 280 0.52 -6.35 4.29
C ILE A 280 0.45 -7.87 4.08
N ALA A 281 0.30 -8.66 5.15
CA ALA A 281 0.11 -10.10 5.03
C ALA A 281 -1.16 -10.49 4.27
N GLN A 282 -2.25 -9.72 4.38
CA GLN A 282 -3.46 -9.93 3.58
C GLN A 282 -3.24 -9.54 2.12
N MET A 283 -2.43 -8.51 1.82
CA MET A 283 -2.09 -8.12 0.45
C MET A 283 -1.25 -9.19 -0.27
N THR A 284 -0.54 -10.04 0.47
CA THR A 284 0.20 -11.19 -0.07
C THR A 284 -0.72 -12.34 -0.52
N VAL A 285 -1.93 -12.45 0.03
CA VAL A 285 -2.89 -13.53 -0.31
C VAL A 285 -3.19 -13.60 -1.82
N PRO A 286 -3.62 -12.50 -2.49
CA PRO A 286 -3.87 -12.55 -3.93
C PRO A 286 -2.61 -12.81 -4.76
N LEU A 287 -1.42 -12.38 -4.28
CA LEU A 287 -0.16 -12.70 -4.95
C LEU A 287 0.10 -14.21 -4.98
N VAL A 288 -0.08 -14.89 -3.84
CA VAL A 288 0.07 -16.36 -3.75
C VAL A 288 -0.99 -17.07 -4.60
N GLN A 289 -2.24 -16.61 -4.57
CA GLN A 289 -3.32 -17.19 -5.37
C GLN A 289 -3.02 -17.09 -6.86
N ASN A 290 -2.58 -15.92 -7.35
CA ASN A 290 -2.23 -15.74 -8.75
C ASN A 290 -0.97 -16.52 -9.14
N LEU A 291 0.04 -16.63 -8.28
CA LEU A 291 1.17 -17.54 -8.51
C LEU A 291 0.68 -18.97 -8.77
N ILE A 292 -0.13 -19.53 -7.87
CA ILE A 292 -0.66 -20.89 -8.00
C ILE A 292 -1.49 -21.05 -9.27
N HIS A 293 -2.31 -20.05 -9.59
CA HIS A 293 -3.12 -20.05 -10.80
C HIS A 293 -2.24 -20.11 -12.07
N TYR A 294 -1.26 -19.22 -12.21
CA TYR A 294 -0.39 -19.18 -13.40
C TYR A 294 0.54 -20.39 -13.50
N MET A 295 0.97 -20.95 -12.36
CA MET A 295 1.62 -22.27 -12.34
C MET A 295 0.72 -23.36 -12.93
N SER A 296 -0.59 -23.35 -12.60
CA SER A 296 -1.53 -24.35 -13.09
C SER A 296 -1.91 -24.18 -14.57
N GLU A 297 -1.87 -22.94 -15.08
CA GLU A 297 -2.12 -22.63 -16.49
C GLU A 297 -0.87 -22.81 -17.38
N GLY A 298 0.32 -22.94 -16.77
CA GLY A 298 1.58 -23.00 -17.51
C GLY A 298 2.00 -21.67 -18.13
N LYS A 299 1.54 -20.53 -17.58
CA LYS A 299 1.96 -19.19 -17.99
C LYS A 299 3.25 -18.80 -17.28
N THR A 300 4.39 -19.13 -17.88
CA THR A 300 5.72 -18.99 -17.28
C THR A 300 6.04 -17.55 -16.89
N ASP A 301 5.78 -16.59 -17.78
CA ASP A 301 6.18 -15.20 -17.57
C ASP A 301 5.39 -14.57 -16.41
N LYS A 302 4.08 -14.84 -16.34
CA LYS A 302 3.25 -14.42 -15.20
C LYS A 302 3.64 -15.15 -13.91
N MET A 303 3.90 -16.45 -13.98
CA MET A 303 4.39 -17.21 -12.83
C MET A 303 5.67 -16.59 -12.26
N GLU A 304 6.64 -16.28 -13.12
CA GLU A 304 7.91 -15.66 -12.75
C GLU A 304 7.69 -14.28 -12.12
N LEU A 305 6.85 -13.43 -12.72
CA LEU A 305 6.46 -12.14 -12.14
C LEU A 305 5.97 -12.28 -10.69
N TYR A 306 5.05 -13.21 -10.42
CA TYR A 306 4.54 -13.41 -9.07
C TYR A 306 5.56 -14.05 -8.13
N ALA A 307 6.46 -14.89 -8.65
CA ALA A 307 7.56 -15.43 -7.87
C ALA A 307 8.54 -14.31 -7.46
N LEU A 308 8.87 -13.38 -8.36
CA LEU A 308 9.65 -12.18 -8.07
C LEU A 308 8.94 -11.23 -7.10
N ALA A 309 7.61 -11.08 -7.23
CA ALA A 309 6.82 -10.29 -6.29
C ALA A 309 6.76 -10.89 -4.88
N LEU A 310 6.88 -12.22 -4.73
CA LEU A 310 6.76 -12.92 -3.44
C LEU A 310 8.11 -13.24 -2.79
N SER A 311 9.13 -13.55 -3.58
CA SER A 311 10.39 -14.10 -3.06
C SER A 311 11.06 -13.18 -2.03
N PRO A 312 11.10 -11.84 -2.17
CA PRO A 312 11.68 -10.96 -1.16
C PRO A 312 10.90 -10.99 0.16
N GLN A 313 9.58 -11.19 0.11
CA GLN A 313 8.78 -11.32 1.34
C GLN A 313 9.14 -12.59 2.11
N ILE A 314 9.45 -13.66 1.39
CA ILE A 314 9.83 -14.95 1.95
C ILE A 314 11.25 -14.89 2.50
N SER A 315 12.17 -14.18 1.83
CA SER A 315 13.57 -14.04 2.26
C SER A 315 13.71 -13.43 3.67
N ALA A 316 12.75 -12.58 4.07
CA ALA A 316 12.70 -11.99 5.41
C ALA A 316 12.45 -13.01 6.54
N CYS A 317 11.87 -14.17 6.23
CA CYS A 317 11.45 -15.17 7.23
C CYS A 317 12.07 -16.57 7.02
N ASP A 318 12.32 -16.97 5.77
CA ASP A 318 12.77 -18.32 5.40
C ASP A 318 13.72 -18.27 4.20
N THR A 319 15.02 -18.29 4.48
CA THR A 319 16.06 -18.30 3.45
C THR A 319 16.02 -19.57 2.58
N ALA A 320 15.60 -20.72 3.14
CA ALA A 320 15.52 -21.96 2.38
C ALA A 320 14.35 -21.93 1.39
N GLY A 321 13.18 -21.48 1.85
CA GLY A 321 12.01 -21.24 1.00
C GLY A 321 12.28 -20.21 -0.09
N TYR A 322 12.97 -19.12 0.24
CA TYR A 322 13.42 -18.12 -0.74
C TYR A 322 14.29 -18.73 -1.84
N ASN A 323 15.36 -19.43 -1.47
CA ASN A 323 16.26 -20.06 -2.44
C ASN A 323 15.54 -21.11 -3.30
N TYR A 324 14.58 -21.85 -2.73
CA TYR A 324 13.79 -22.83 -3.48
C TYR A 324 12.92 -22.17 -4.54
N ILE A 325 12.20 -21.10 -4.19
CA ILE A 325 11.34 -20.38 -5.14
C ILE A 325 12.18 -19.75 -6.25
N LEU A 326 13.29 -19.10 -5.88
CA LEU A 326 14.18 -18.47 -6.84
C LEU A 326 14.75 -19.49 -7.84
N ASP A 327 15.31 -20.60 -7.33
CA ASP A 327 15.84 -21.68 -8.17
C ASP A 327 14.76 -22.27 -9.07
N LYS A 328 13.54 -22.54 -8.56
CA LYS A 328 12.53 -23.29 -9.32
C LYS A 328 11.66 -22.46 -10.24
N LEU A 329 11.40 -21.20 -9.91
CA LEU A 329 10.38 -20.39 -10.56
C LEU A 329 10.93 -19.14 -11.25
N VAL A 330 12.19 -18.79 -11.03
CA VAL A 330 12.83 -17.60 -11.61
C VAL A 330 14.07 -17.99 -12.41
N LEU A 331 15.02 -18.74 -11.82
CA LEU A 331 16.31 -19.01 -12.47
C LEU A 331 16.32 -20.22 -13.42
N ASN A 332 15.41 -21.19 -13.23
CA ASN A 332 15.35 -22.42 -14.04
C ASN A 332 14.11 -22.51 -14.94
N THR A 333 13.42 -21.40 -15.19
CA THR A 333 12.38 -21.31 -16.23
C THR A 333 13.06 -21.32 -17.59
N TYR A 334 13.16 -22.52 -18.20
CA TYR A 334 13.78 -22.78 -19.50
C TYR A 334 12.76 -23.10 -20.58
#